data_AF-A0A386T985-F1
#
_entry.id   AF-A0A386T985-F1
#
_cell.length_a   1.000
_cell.length_b   1.000
_cell.length_c   1.000
_cell.angle_alpha   90.00
_cell.angle_beta   90.00
_cell.angle_gamma   90.00
#
_symmetry.space_group_name_H-M   'P 1'
#
loop_
_entity.id
_entity.type
_entity.pdbx_description
1 polymer ?
#
loop_
_entity_poly.entity_id
_entity_poly.type
_entity_poly.pdbx_seq_one_letter_code
_entity_poly.pdbx_strand_id
1 'polypeptide(L)'
;GDISAQLNDQKELKKICLQIKDDRNPSVIIWIGTCTTEIVKMDLEGIAPKLEKQIGIPIVVARANGLDYAFTQGEDTALAAMAHRCPEYKHCGTNQNKQSEFVKIDIYTASSENFYHGNELMRSNLVLFGSLSSSVASQLNLELKRQSISVSGWLPSQRYNELPALGEGVYVCGVNPFLSRTATTLMRRRKCKLVGAPFPIGPDG
;
A
#
# COMPACT_ATOMS: atom_id res chain seq x y z
N GLY A 1 -24.65 10.28 28.39
CA GLY A 1 -25.46 9.20 27.80
C GLY A 1 -24.65 8.23 26.96
N ASP A 2 -23.57 8.67 26.29
CA ASP A 2 -23.01 7.93 25.15
C ASP A 2 -21.94 6.87 25.45
N ILE A 3 -21.34 6.87 26.64
CA ILE A 3 -20.22 5.96 26.95
C ILE A 3 -20.68 4.50 26.98
N SER A 4 -21.91 4.23 27.47
CA SER A 4 -22.46 2.86 27.55
C SER A 4 -22.77 2.29 26.17
N ALA A 5 -23.29 3.11 25.25
CA ALA A 5 -23.57 2.72 23.87
C ALA A 5 -22.27 2.39 23.11
N GLN A 6 -21.26 3.28 23.20
CA GLN A 6 -19.95 3.04 22.58
C GLN A 6 -19.25 1.79 23.15
N LEU A 7 -19.36 1.53 24.46
CA LEU A 7 -18.81 0.33 25.08
C LEU A 7 -19.50 -0.95 24.57
N ASN A 8 -20.79 -0.87 24.27
CA ASN A 8 -21.56 -1.99 23.75
C ASN A 8 -21.16 -2.30 22.30
N ASP A 9 -21.06 -1.27 21.47
CA ASP A 9 -20.65 -1.37 20.07
C ASP A 9 -19.26 -2.00 19.92
N GLN A 10 -18.31 -1.57 20.76
CA GLN A 10 -16.96 -2.14 20.75
C GLN A 10 -16.96 -3.63 21.15
N LYS A 11 -17.80 -4.03 22.10
CA LYS A 11 -17.90 -5.44 22.51
C LYS A 11 -18.50 -6.31 21.41
N GLU A 12 -19.53 -5.82 20.74
CA GLU A 12 -20.16 -6.58 19.65
C GLU A 12 -19.23 -6.69 18.44
N LEU A 13 -18.57 -5.60 18.04
CA LEU A 13 -17.55 -5.63 16.99
C LEU A 13 -16.42 -6.60 17.31
N LYS A 14 -15.97 -6.64 18.58
CA LYS A 14 -14.96 -7.60 19.04
C LYS A 14 -15.44 -9.04 18.87
N LYS A 15 -16.65 -9.35 19.30
CA LYS A 15 -17.24 -10.69 19.18
C LYS A 15 -17.27 -11.15 17.72
N ILE A 16 -17.75 -10.30 16.83
CA ILE A 16 -17.82 -10.58 15.38
C ILE A 16 -16.41 -10.79 14.80
N CYS A 17 -15.44 -9.94 15.15
CA CYS A 17 -14.08 -10.08 14.64
C CYS A 17 -13.37 -11.34 15.13
N LEU A 18 -13.65 -11.79 16.37
CA LEU A 18 -13.14 -13.08 16.88
C LEU A 18 -13.76 -14.26 16.12
N GLN A 19 -15.06 -14.22 15.86
CA GLN A 19 -15.72 -15.24 15.04
C GLN A 19 -15.10 -15.32 13.62
N ILE A 20 -14.89 -14.18 12.96
CA ILE A 20 -14.23 -14.14 11.65
C ILE A 20 -12.80 -14.70 11.71
N LYS A 21 -12.07 -14.40 12.79
CA LYS A 21 -10.72 -14.93 13.01
C LYS A 21 -10.72 -16.45 13.11
N ASP A 22 -11.63 -17.01 13.90
CA ASP A 22 -11.71 -18.45 14.12
C ASP A 22 -12.18 -19.19 12.85
N ASP A 23 -13.11 -18.60 12.10
CA ASP A 23 -13.69 -19.22 10.90
C ASP A 23 -12.78 -19.12 9.66
N ARG A 24 -12.03 -18.02 9.51
CA ARG A 24 -11.34 -17.68 8.25
C ARG A 24 -9.86 -17.35 8.38
N ASN A 25 -9.37 -17.06 9.58
CA ASN A 25 -8.00 -16.63 9.86
C ASN A 25 -7.43 -15.62 8.83
N PRO A 26 -8.08 -14.46 8.62
CA PRO A 26 -7.67 -13.53 7.57
C PRO A 26 -6.40 -12.76 7.94
N SER A 27 -5.62 -12.36 6.92
CA SER A 27 -4.44 -11.51 7.10
C SER A 27 -4.78 -10.03 7.37
N VAL A 28 -6.00 -9.62 7.06
CA VAL A 28 -6.53 -8.28 7.31
C VAL A 28 -8.06 -8.34 7.39
N ILE A 29 -8.66 -7.50 8.23
CA ILE A 29 -10.09 -7.22 8.23
C ILE A 29 -10.28 -5.79 7.75
N ILE A 30 -11.13 -5.59 6.74
CA ILE A 30 -11.48 -4.25 6.25
C ILE A 30 -12.89 -3.93 6.70
N TRP A 31 -13.04 -2.84 7.45
CA TRP A 31 -14.34 -2.31 7.84
C TRP A 31 -14.77 -1.23 6.86
N ILE A 32 -15.97 -1.37 6.31
CA ILE A 32 -16.57 -0.40 5.41
C ILE A 32 -17.55 0.45 6.19
N GLY A 33 -17.25 1.75 6.32
CA GLY A 33 -18.19 2.74 6.87
C GLY A 33 -19.35 2.93 5.89
N THR A 34 -20.57 2.77 6.39
CA THR A 34 -21.82 2.93 5.63
C THR A 34 -22.54 4.22 6.02
N CYS A 35 -23.59 4.60 5.29
CA CYS A 35 -24.36 5.81 5.62
C CYS A 35 -24.85 5.80 7.08
N THR A 36 -25.27 4.63 7.58
CA THR A 36 -25.75 4.49 8.97
C THR A 36 -24.65 4.73 10.00
N THR A 37 -23.44 4.21 9.77
CA THR A 37 -22.33 4.40 10.73
C THR A 37 -21.89 5.86 10.80
N GLU A 38 -21.98 6.60 9.69
CA GLU A 38 -21.71 8.04 9.69
C GLU A 38 -22.83 8.84 10.39
N ILE A 39 -24.10 8.52 10.12
CA ILE A 39 -25.25 9.23 10.73
C ILE A 39 -25.26 9.06 12.25
N VAL A 40 -25.02 7.84 12.74
CA VAL A 40 -24.96 7.52 14.18
C VAL A 40 -23.63 7.98 14.80
N LYS A 41 -22.68 8.49 13.99
CA LYS A 41 -21.35 8.94 14.42
C LYS A 41 -20.58 7.85 15.17
N MET A 42 -20.65 6.63 14.65
CA MET A 42 -19.91 5.51 15.19
C MET A 42 -18.40 5.70 14.93
N ASP A 43 -17.60 5.73 15.99
CA ASP A 43 -16.15 5.99 15.90
C ASP A 43 -15.37 4.74 15.47
N LEU A 44 -15.56 4.30 14.22
CA LEU A 44 -14.84 3.14 13.67
C LEU A 44 -13.32 3.36 13.65
N GLU A 45 -12.87 4.56 13.30
CA GLU A 45 -11.44 4.91 13.21
C GLU A 45 -10.76 4.88 14.59
N GLY A 46 -11.45 5.25 15.67
CA GLY A 46 -10.94 5.15 17.04
C GLY A 46 -11.08 3.76 17.68
N ILE A 47 -12.08 2.97 17.28
CA ILE A 47 -12.28 1.60 17.79
C ILE A 47 -11.31 0.61 17.13
N ALA A 48 -11.07 0.71 15.81
CA ALA A 48 -10.29 -0.26 15.05
C ALA A 48 -8.88 -0.50 15.63
N PRO A 49 -8.06 0.53 15.96
CA PRO A 49 -6.71 0.31 16.53
C PRO A 49 -6.73 -0.38 17.91
N LYS A 50 -7.80 -0.17 18.69
CA LYS A 50 -7.95 -0.82 20.01
C LYS A 50 -8.24 -2.30 19.86
N LEU A 51 -9.11 -2.67 18.91
CA LEU A 51 -9.43 -4.07 18.63
C LEU A 51 -8.30 -4.79 17.89
N GLU A 52 -7.62 -4.12 16.96
CA GLU A 52 -6.44 -4.66 16.27
C GLU A 52 -5.38 -5.13 17.26
N LYS A 53 -5.07 -4.34 18.31
CA LYS A 53 -4.15 -4.75 19.39
C LYS A 53 -4.63 -5.95 20.20
N GLN A 54 -5.94 -6.13 20.37
CA GLN A 54 -6.51 -7.24 21.15
C GLN A 54 -6.61 -8.53 20.34
N ILE A 55 -6.91 -8.43 19.04
CA ILE A 55 -7.19 -9.58 18.17
C ILE A 55 -5.91 -10.04 17.46
N GLY A 56 -4.96 -9.14 17.23
CA GLY A 56 -3.71 -9.41 16.52
C GLY A 56 -3.84 -9.49 15.00
N ILE A 57 -4.97 -9.04 14.45
CA ILE A 57 -5.21 -8.95 13.00
C ILE A 57 -5.36 -7.47 12.63
N PRO A 58 -4.66 -6.99 11.58
CA PRO A 58 -4.82 -5.63 11.07
C PRO A 58 -6.28 -5.28 10.73
N ILE A 59 -6.78 -4.16 11.23
CA ILE A 59 -8.13 -3.66 10.92
C ILE A 59 -8.03 -2.33 10.16
N VAL A 60 -8.39 -2.34 8.88
CA VAL A 60 -8.37 -1.13 8.04
C VAL A 60 -9.78 -0.59 7.92
N VAL A 61 -9.98 0.70 8.25
CA VAL A 61 -11.27 1.36 8.12
C VAL A 61 -11.31 2.16 6.83
N ALA A 62 -12.29 1.89 5.98
CA ALA A 62 -12.54 2.64 4.74
C ALA A 62 -13.96 3.21 4.79
N ARG A 63 -14.07 4.55 4.85
CA ARG A 63 -15.37 5.23 4.84
C ARG A 63 -15.88 5.37 3.40
N ALA A 64 -16.54 4.33 2.91
CA ALA A 64 -17.10 4.25 1.55
C ALA A 64 -18.63 4.35 1.60
N ASN A 65 -19.16 5.39 2.25
CA ASN A 65 -20.60 5.60 2.37
C ASN A 65 -21.18 6.23 1.08
N GLY A 66 -22.48 6.02 0.84
CA GLY A 66 -23.20 6.55 -0.32
C GLY A 66 -23.67 8.00 -0.19
N LEU A 67 -23.38 8.69 0.92
CA LEU A 67 -23.65 10.13 1.07
C LEU A 67 -22.51 10.96 0.47
N ASP A 68 -21.26 10.50 0.65
CA ASP A 68 -20.06 11.23 0.26
C ASP A 68 -19.44 10.72 -1.05
N TYR A 69 -19.70 9.47 -1.44
CA TYR A 69 -19.00 8.80 -2.54
C TYR A 69 -19.93 7.99 -3.45
N ALA A 70 -19.50 7.81 -4.69
CA ALA A 70 -20.18 7.01 -5.70
C ALA A 70 -19.32 5.84 -6.20
N PHE A 71 -19.92 4.65 -6.22
CA PHE A 71 -19.44 3.45 -6.91
C PHE A 71 -17.92 3.17 -6.76
N THR A 72 -17.10 3.48 -7.77
CA THR A 72 -15.65 3.21 -7.80
C THR A 72 -14.85 4.01 -6.79
N GLN A 73 -15.38 5.12 -6.28
CA GLN A 73 -14.73 5.89 -5.20
C GLN A 73 -14.64 5.10 -3.89
N GLY A 74 -15.41 4.02 -3.74
CA GLY A 74 -15.22 3.07 -2.65
C GLY A 74 -13.81 2.47 -2.65
N GLU A 75 -13.25 2.17 -3.82
CA GLU A 75 -11.85 1.71 -3.95
C GLU A 75 -10.88 2.81 -3.51
N ASP A 76 -11.10 4.04 -3.93
CA ASP A 76 -10.22 5.17 -3.60
C ASP A 76 -10.13 5.39 -2.07
N THR A 77 -11.25 5.25 -1.36
CA THR A 77 -11.24 5.34 0.11
C THR A 77 -10.52 4.15 0.75
N ALA A 78 -10.70 2.94 0.22
CA ALA A 78 -10.03 1.75 0.72
C ALA A 78 -8.50 1.80 0.49
N LEU A 79 -8.05 2.16 -0.71
CA LEU A 79 -6.63 2.25 -1.03
C LEU A 79 -5.94 3.39 -0.29
N ALA A 80 -6.62 4.53 -0.09
CA ALA A 80 -6.11 5.60 0.77
C ALA A 80 -5.89 5.10 2.21
N ALA A 81 -6.82 4.31 2.76
CA ALA A 81 -6.65 3.70 4.09
C ALA A 81 -5.53 2.66 4.11
N MET A 82 -5.39 1.82 3.08
CA MET A 82 -4.32 0.84 2.95
C MET A 82 -2.94 1.49 2.76
N ALA A 83 -2.85 2.66 2.11
CA ALA A 83 -1.59 3.38 1.93
C ALA A 83 -0.92 3.73 3.27
N HIS A 84 -1.68 3.88 4.36
CA HIS A 84 -1.14 4.08 5.71
C HIS A 84 -0.49 2.82 6.29
N ARG A 85 -0.78 1.64 5.75
CA ARG A 85 -0.31 0.34 6.21
C ARG A 85 0.92 -0.17 5.45
N CYS A 86 1.23 0.43 4.30
CA CYS A 86 2.43 0.13 3.54
C CYS A 86 3.72 0.36 4.38
N PRO A 87 4.73 -0.52 4.28
CA PRO A 87 6.01 -0.32 4.94
C PRO A 87 6.72 0.95 4.43
N GLU A 88 7.61 1.53 5.25
CA GLU A 88 8.38 2.71 4.84
C GLU A 88 9.55 2.31 3.93
N TYR A 89 9.70 3.00 2.81
CA TYR A 89 10.83 2.82 1.91
C TYR A 89 12.11 3.36 2.55
N LYS A 90 13.05 2.47 2.87
CA LYS A 90 14.38 2.83 3.37
C LYS A 90 15.27 3.16 2.18
N HIS A 91 15.44 4.44 1.89
CA HIS A 91 16.49 4.86 0.96
C HIS A 91 17.84 4.54 1.60
N CYS A 92 18.61 3.63 0.99
CA CYS A 92 20.01 3.45 1.37
C CYS A 92 20.76 4.67 0.83
N GLY A 93 20.73 5.77 1.59
CA GLY A 93 21.52 6.93 1.27
C GLY A 93 22.98 6.53 1.32
N THR A 94 23.70 6.75 0.21
CA THR A 94 25.15 6.84 0.18
C THR A 94 25.60 7.80 1.29
N ASN A 95 26.06 7.25 2.41
CA ASN A 95 26.89 8.01 3.33
C ASN A 95 28.20 8.28 2.58
N GLN A 96 28.30 9.44 1.93
CA GLN A 96 29.58 10.01 1.46
C GLN A 96 30.45 10.43 2.65
N ASN A 97 30.73 9.50 3.58
CA ASN A 97 31.67 9.68 4.70
C ASN A 97 32.03 8.33 5.33
N LYS A 98 32.64 7.44 4.55
CA LYS A 98 33.69 6.56 5.08
C LYS A 98 34.93 6.76 4.24
N GLN A 99 35.91 7.40 4.87
CA GLN A 99 37.26 7.54 4.38
C GLN A 99 37.76 6.19 3.86
N SER A 100 38.31 6.26 2.65
CA SER A 100 39.31 5.38 2.09
C SER A 100 40.11 4.58 3.13
N GLU A 101 39.79 3.29 3.27
CA GLU A 101 40.78 2.28 3.56
C GLU A 101 40.84 1.35 2.35
N PHE A 102 41.88 1.58 1.54
CA PHE A 102 42.36 0.66 0.51
C PHE A 102 42.68 -0.68 1.17
N VAL A 103 41.73 -1.62 1.16
CA VAL A 103 42.05 -3.02 1.40
C VAL A 103 42.53 -3.58 0.07
N LYS A 104 43.85 -3.71 -0.07
CA LYS A 104 44.49 -4.54 -1.10
C LYS A 104 43.86 -5.94 -1.05
N ILE A 105 43.16 -6.32 -2.11
CA ILE A 105 42.75 -7.70 -2.32
C ILE A 105 43.74 -8.28 -3.33
N ASP A 106 44.67 -9.09 -2.80
CA ASP A 106 45.55 -9.93 -3.59
C ASP A 106 44.72 -10.89 -4.44
N ILE A 107 45.01 -10.88 -5.73
CA ILE A 107 44.41 -11.77 -6.73
C ILE A 107 45.02 -13.16 -6.55
N TYR A 108 44.22 -14.08 -5.99
CA TYR A 108 44.41 -15.51 -6.19
C TYR A 108 43.12 -16.13 -6.73
N THR A 109 43.29 -16.74 -7.89
CA THR A 109 42.37 -17.45 -8.76
C THR A 109 41.66 -18.64 -8.08
N ALA A 110 40.33 -18.74 -8.24
CA ALA A 110 39.61 -19.94 -8.73
C ALA A 110 38.07 -19.79 -8.57
N SER A 111 37.35 -20.48 -9.45
CA SER A 111 35.90 -20.78 -9.48
C SER A 111 34.92 -19.62 -9.75
N SER A 112 34.67 -19.43 -11.04
CA SER A 112 33.34 -19.41 -11.68
C SER A 112 32.11 -19.45 -10.76
N GLU A 113 31.67 -18.27 -10.30
CA GLU A 113 30.26 -17.96 -10.10
C GLU A 113 30.00 -16.55 -10.65
N ASN A 114 28.95 -16.41 -11.47
CA ASN A 114 28.60 -15.19 -12.18
C ASN A 114 28.23 -14.07 -11.20
N PHE A 115 29.22 -13.30 -10.75
CA PHE A 115 29.03 -12.01 -10.12
C PHE A 115 28.56 -11.00 -11.18
N TYR A 116 27.25 -10.93 -11.40
CA TYR A 116 26.67 -9.73 -11.99
C TYR A 116 26.72 -8.60 -10.94
N HIS A 117 27.86 -7.92 -10.85
CA HIS A 117 27.94 -6.56 -10.31
C HIS A 117 27.26 -5.62 -11.31
N GLY A 118 25.92 -5.65 -11.31
CA GLY A 118 25.10 -4.82 -12.18
C GLY A 118 24.83 -3.47 -11.52
N ASN A 119 25.59 -2.45 -11.95
CA ASN A 119 25.30 -1.01 -11.88
C ASN A 119 24.15 -0.58 -10.96
N GLU A 120 24.48 0.13 -9.88
CA GLU A 120 23.61 1.09 -9.19
C GLU A 120 23.25 2.26 -10.14
N LEU A 121 22.55 1.97 -11.24
CA LEU A 121 21.74 3.00 -11.88
C LEU A 121 20.62 3.29 -10.89
N MET A 122 20.53 4.55 -10.42
CA MET A 122 19.43 5.12 -9.64
C MET A 122 18.10 4.40 -9.93
N ARG A 123 17.79 3.34 -9.17
CA ARG A 123 16.62 2.51 -9.42
C ARG A 123 15.45 3.30 -8.86
N SER A 124 14.84 4.12 -9.72
CA SER A 124 13.60 4.80 -9.38
C SER A 124 12.56 3.74 -9.05
N ASN A 125 12.18 3.64 -7.78
CA ASN A 125 11.18 2.67 -7.36
C ASN A 125 9.81 3.18 -7.78
N LEU A 126 9.23 2.57 -8.80
CA LEU A 126 7.88 2.86 -9.26
C LEU A 126 6.90 1.92 -8.56
N VAL A 127 5.90 2.47 -7.89
CA VAL A 127 4.74 1.73 -7.37
C VAL A 127 3.50 2.15 -8.14
N LEU A 128 2.79 1.18 -8.71
CA LEU A 128 1.53 1.43 -9.39
C LEU A 128 0.37 1.32 -8.39
N PHE A 129 -0.65 2.16 -8.52
CA PHE A 129 -1.82 2.09 -7.66
C PHE A 129 -3.13 2.12 -8.43
N GLY A 130 -4.08 1.30 -7.98
CA GLY A 130 -5.35 0.99 -8.63
C GLY A 130 -5.48 -0.50 -8.87
N SER A 131 -6.62 -1.05 -8.45
CA SER A 131 -6.94 -2.45 -8.56
C SER A 131 -7.16 -2.85 -10.02
N LEU A 132 -6.54 -3.95 -10.43
CA LEU A 132 -6.68 -4.57 -11.74
C LEU A 132 -6.72 -6.09 -11.58
N SER A 133 -7.22 -6.79 -12.59
CA SER A 133 -7.06 -8.25 -12.64
C SER A 133 -5.58 -8.62 -12.73
N SER A 134 -5.22 -9.80 -12.22
CA SER A 134 -3.83 -10.28 -12.20
C SER A 134 -3.22 -10.38 -13.61
N SER A 135 -4.02 -10.71 -14.62
CA SER A 135 -3.60 -10.76 -16.02
C SER A 135 -3.23 -9.37 -16.55
N VAL A 136 -4.08 -8.37 -16.34
CA VAL A 136 -3.85 -7.00 -16.82
C VAL A 136 -2.66 -6.38 -16.10
N ALA A 137 -2.54 -6.56 -14.78
CA ALA A 137 -1.38 -6.08 -14.02
C ALA A 137 -0.08 -6.73 -14.53
N SER A 138 -0.10 -8.03 -14.86
CA SER A 138 1.07 -8.74 -15.41
C SER A 138 1.46 -8.24 -16.81
N GLN A 139 0.47 -7.94 -17.66
CA GLN A 139 0.70 -7.35 -18.98
C GLN A 139 1.32 -5.95 -18.87
N LEU A 140 0.81 -5.11 -17.97
CA LEU A 140 1.35 -3.76 -17.76
C LEU A 140 2.79 -3.81 -17.22
N ASN A 141 3.07 -4.73 -16.28
CA ASN A 141 4.43 -4.96 -15.79
C ASN A 141 5.39 -5.38 -16.92
N LEU A 142 4.94 -6.24 -17.85
CA LEU A 142 5.74 -6.67 -18.98
C LEU A 142 6.03 -5.50 -19.93
N GLU A 143 5.03 -4.67 -20.23
CA GLU A 143 5.20 -3.53 -21.13
C GLU A 143 6.15 -2.48 -20.54
N LEU A 144 5.99 -2.13 -19.26
CA LEU A 144 6.92 -1.24 -18.56
C LEU A 144 8.34 -1.80 -18.52
N LYS A 145 8.48 -3.12 -18.31
CA LYS A 145 9.78 -3.80 -18.33
C LYS A 145 10.46 -3.73 -19.70
N ARG A 146 9.71 -3.80 -20.81
CA ARG A 146 10.25 -3.60 -22.17
C ARG A 146 10.80 -2.19 -22.36
N GLN A 147 10.24 -1.21 -21.67
CA GLN A 147 10.73 0.17 -21.62
C GLN A 147 11.80 0.39 -20.54
N SER A 148 12.38 -0.68 -19.99
CA SER A 148 13.38 -0.63 -18.91
C SER A 148 12.89 0.03 -17.61
N ILE A 149 11.58 0.07 -17.38
CA ILE A 149 10.97 0.56 -16.14
C ILE A 149 10.63 -0.64 -15.25
N SER A 150 11.18 -0.65 -14.03
CA SER A 150 10.94 -1.71 -13.06
C SER A 150 9.85 -1.30 -12.06
N VAL A 151 8.71 -2.01 -12.07
CA VAL A 151 7.66 -1.84 -11.06
C VAL A 151 8.08 -2.55 -9.77
N SER A 152 8.21 -1.78 -8.70
CA SER A 152 8.63 -2.25 -7.36
C SER A 152 7.48 -2.86 -6.56
N GLY A 153 6.23 -2.55 -6.93
CA GLY A 153 5.05 -3.15 -6.32
C GLY A 153 3.75 -2.48 -6.74
N TRP A 154 2.65 -2.99 -6.21
CA TRP A 154 1.28 -2.59 -6.53
C TRP A 154 0.48 -2.29 -5.28
N LEU A 155 -0.33 -1.23 -5.32
CA LEU A 155 -1.32 -0.91 -4.30
C LEU A 155 -2.73 -0.92 -4.94
N PRO A 156 -3.56 -1.96 -4.73
CA PRO A 156 -3.37 -3.07 -3.80
C PRO A 156 -2.44 -4.16 -4.36
N SER A 157 -1.80 -4.90 -3.46
CA SER A 157 -1.08 -6.16 -3.75
C SER A 157 -2.04 -7.35 -3.72
N GLN A 158 -1.64 -8.50 -4.27
CA GLN A 158 -2.46 -9.72 -4.23
C GLN A 158 -2.72 -10.22 -2.80
N ARG A 159 -1.75 -10.00 -1.91
CA ARG A 159 -1.86 -10.33 -0.49
C ARG A 159 -1.51 -9.12 0.36
N TYR A 160 -2.21 -8.97 1.49
CA TYR A 160 -2.02 -7.83 2.38
C TYR A 160 -0.61 -7.74 2.99
N ASN A 161 0.03 -8.87 3.23
CA ASN A 161 1.41 -8.93 3.75
C ASN A 161 2.47 -8.57 2.69
N GLU A 162 2.08 -8.40 1.42
CA GLU A 162 2.96 -8.04 0.30
C GLU A 162 2.76 -6.57 -0.14
N LEU A 163 2.24 -5.73 0.76
CA LEU A 163 2.05 -4.31 0.47
C LEU A 163 3.38 -3.63 0.12
N PRO A 164 3.40 -2.75 -0.90
CA PRO A 164 4.62 -2.15 -1.41
C PRO A 164 5.21 -1.17 -0.38
N ALA A 165 6.53 -1.07 -0.35
CA ALA A 165 7.20 -0.02 0.41
C ALA A 165 6.96 1.35 -0.23
N LEU A 166 6.53 2.31 0.57
CA LEU A 166 6.22 3.68 0.17
C LEU A 166 7.03 4.67 1.00
N GLY A 167 7.37 5.81 0.44
CA GLY A 167 8.17 6.80 1.15
C GLY A 167 8.78 7.84 0.21
N GLU A 168 9.69 8.64 0.78
CA GLU A 168 10.46 9.60 0.01
C GLU A 168 11.36 8.91 -1.04
N GLY A 169 11.41 9.47 -2.25
CA GLY A 169 12.15 8.89 -3.37
C GLY A 169 11.42 7.79 -4.15
N VAL A 170 10.24 7.35 -3.69
CA VAL A 170 9.35 6.44 -4.42
C VAL A 170 8.47 7.24 -5.38
N TYR A 171 8.39 6.78 -6.64
CA TYR A 171 7.48 7.29 -7.63
C TYR A 171 6.19 6.48 -7.61
N VAL A 172 5.04 7.14 -7.72
CA VAL A 172 3.73 6.49 -7.77
C VAL A 172 2.97 6.90 -9.03
N CYS A 173 2.27 5.97 -9.67
CA CYS A 173 1.44 6.25 -10.85
C CYS A 173 0.09 5.53 -10.73
N GLY A 174 -0.99 6.27 -10.96
CA GLY A 174 -2.34 5.74 -10.91
C GLY A 174 -2.73 5.08 -12.22
N VAL A 175 -3.45 3.96 -12.16
CA VAL A 175 -3.95 3.26 -13.37
C VAL A 175 -5.43 3.50 -13.65
N ASN A 176 -6.16 4.06 -12.69
CA ASN A 176 -7.59 4.38 -12.81
C ASN A 176 -7.90 5.86 -12.45
N PRO A 177 -8.90 6.49 -13.09
CA PRO A 177 -9.16 7.93 -12.96
C PRO A 177 -9.82 8.37 -11.64
N PHE A 178 -10.36 7.44 -10.86
CA PHE A 178 -11.15 7.75 -9.66
C PHE A 178 -10.31 7.73 -8.37
N LEU A 179 -8.97 7.67 -8.45
CA LEU A 179 -8.06 7.43 -7.32
C LEU A 179 -7.46 8.71 -6.70
N SER A 180 -8.23 9.79 -6.67
CA SER A 180 -7.77 11.12 -6.25
C SER A 180 -7.35 11.19 -4.78
N ARG A 181 -8.10 10.54 -3.88
CA ARG A 181 -7.80 10.50 -2.43
C ARG A 181 -6.56 9.66 -2.17
N THR A 182 -6.42 8.54 -2.86
CA THR A 182 -5.25 7.66 -2.79
C THR A 182 -4.00 8.41 -3.25
N ALA A 183 -4.05 9.05 -4.42
CA ALA A 183 -2.96 9.88 -4.93
C ALA A 183 -2.55 10.98 -3.93
N THR A 184 -3.53 11.70 -3.38
CA THR A 184 -3.29 12.75 -2.37
C THR A 184 -2.66 12.18 -1.10
N THR A 185 -3.08 10.99 -0.67
CA THR A 185 -2.55 10.31 0.52
C THR A 185 -1.10 9.88 0.29
N LEU A 186 -0.80 9.29 -0.86
CA LEU A 186 0.56 8.90 -1.26
C LEU A 186 1.50 10.11 -1.30
N MET A 187 1.06 11.23 -1.87
CA MET A 187 1.87 12.46 -1.93
C MET A 187 2.05 13.12 -0.56
N ARG A 188 0.97 13.38 0.17
CA ARG A 188 1.02 14.23 1.38
C ARG A 188 1.39 13.47 2.64
N ARG A 189 0.98 12.20 2.75
CA ARG A 189 1.19 11.39 3.96
C ARG A 189 2.37 10.44 3.82
N ARG A 190 2.61 9.93 2.61
CA ARG A 190 3.76 9.02 2.33
C ARG A 190 4.92 9.69 1.60
N LYS A 191 4.82 10.99 1.26
CA LYS A 191 5.89 11.76 0.58
C LYS A 191 6.37 11.15 -0.75
N CYS A 192 5.52 10.36 -1.40
CA CYS A 192 5.81 9.80 -2.71
C CYS A 192 5.70 10.88 -3.80
N LYS A 193 6.43 10.69 -4.92
CA LYS A 193 6.34 11.56 -6.09
C LYS A 193 5.30 11.01 -7.07
N LEU A 194 4.19 11.71 -7.23
CA LEU A 194 3.16 11.32 -8.21
C LEU A 194 3.63 11.62 -9.63
N VAL A 195 3.57 10.62 -10.50
CA VAL A 195 3.74 10.77 -11.94
C VAL A 195 2.37 11.11 -12.53
N GLY A 196 2.24 12.33 -13.05
CA GLY A 196 1.07 12.74 -13.83
C GLY A 196 1.18 12.21 -15.25
N ALA A 197 0.35 11.23 -15.61
CA ALA A 197 0.27 10.64 -16.93
C ALA A 197 -1.19 10.36 -17.29
N PRO A 198 -1.53 10.21 -18.59
CA PRO A 198 -2.78 9.58 -19.00
C PRO A 198 -2.94 8.20 -18.36
N PHE A 199 -4.18 7.76 -18.23
CA PHE A 199 -4.47 6.41 -17.72
C PHE A 199 -4.34 5.41 -18.87
N PRO A 200 -3.80 4.19 -18.63
CA PRO A 200 -3.56 3.17 -19.66
C PRO A 200 -4.86 2.51 -20.12
N ILE A 201 -5.75 3.30 -20.72
CA ILE A 201 -7.09 2.93 -21.17
C ILE A 201 -7.18 3.25 -22.65
N GLY A 202 -7.21 2.18 -23.46
CA GLY A 202 -7.06 2.30 -24.91
C GLY A 202 -5.59 2.50 -25.32
N PRO A 203 -5.29 2.48 -26.63
CA PRO A 203 -3.92 2.57 -27.14
C PRO A 203 -3.31 3.97 -27.03
N ASP A 204 -4.12 5.01 -26.90
CA ASP A 204 -3.68 6.41 -26.82
C ASP A 204 -3.30 6.85 -25.40
N GLY A 205 -3.74 6.09 -24.39
CA GLY A 205 -3.51 6.36 -22.97
C GLY A 205 -2.32 5.59 -22.43
#